data_AF-D4YVU5-F1
#
_entry.id   AF-D4YVU5-F1
#
_cell.length_a   1.000
_cell.length_b   1.000
_cell.length_c   1.000
_cell.angle_alpha   90.00
_cell.angle_beta   90.00
_cell.angle_gamma   90.00
#
_symmetry.space_group_name_H-M   'P 1'
#
loop_
_entity.id
_entity.type
_entity.pdbx_description
1 polymer ?
#
loop_
_entity_poly.entity_id
_entity_poly.type
_entity_poly.pdbx_seq_one_letter_code
_entity_poly.pdbx_strand_id
1 'polypeptide(L)'
;MIHSPFTQVSTNDQRAEEIAIKSGIDLEASPEVDGDNYHFVTDDKEVFAILGNYDENLLEKINKQRKLPNATVVLREKDNGSETKFNLIEKLKQEPELNDHFSFE
;
A
#
# COMPACT_ATOMS: atom_id res chain seq x y z
N MET A 1 27.49 5.03 -10.09
CA MET A 1 26.96 4.81 -8.73
C MET A 1 25.45 4.98 -8.82
N ILE A 2 24.68 3.95 -8.48
CA ILE A 2 23.22 4.07 -8.42
C ILE A 2 22.93 4.85 -7.15
N HIS A 3 22.51 6.11 -7.27
CA HIS A 3 21.97 6.86 -6.14
C HIS A 3 20.73 6.09 -5.67
N SER A 4 20.80 5.40 -4.53
CA SER A 4 19.61 4.92 -3.83
C SER A 4 18.93 6.19 -3.28
N PRO A 5 17.85 6.69 -3.88
CA PRO A 5 17.37 8.05 -3.59
C PRO A 5 16.72 8.17 -2.21
N PHE A 6 16.38 7.04 -1.60
CA PHE A 6 15.45 7.00 -0.49
C PHE A 6 16.14 6.48 0.77
N THR A 7 16.36 7.39 1.69
CA THR A 7 16.99 7.17 3.00
C THR A 7 15.91 7.20 4.10
N GLN A 8 16.25 6.83 5.34
CA GLN A 8 15.34 6.92 6.49
C GLN A 8 14.76 8.34 6.71
N VAL A 9 15.34 9.39 6.11
CA VAL A 9 14.86 10.77 6.21
C VAL A 9 13.86 11.17 5.11
N SER A 10 13.54 10.29 4.16
CA SER A 10 12.57 10.57 3.10
C SER A 10 11.17 10.79 3.69
N THR A 11 10.41 11.75 3.16
CA THR A 11 9.01 12.01 3.58
C THR A 11 8.10 10.85 3.17
N ASN A 12 6.92 10.76 3.77
CA ASN A 12 5.94 9.74 3.38
C ASN A 12 5.51 9.91 1.92
N ASP A 13 5.39 11.13 1.41
CA ASP A 13 5.10 11.38 -0.01
C ASP A 13 6.17 10.76 -0.92
N GLN A 14 7.45 11.00 -0.62
CA GLN A 14 8.57 10.45 -1.39
C GLN A 14 8.63 8.92 -1.33
N ARG A 15 8.31 8.34 -0.17
CA ARG A 15 8.27 6.88 0.01
C ARG A 15 7.09 6.26 -0.73
N ALA A 16 5.94 6.92 -0.73
CA ALA A 16 4.76 6.47 -1.45
C ALA A 16 5.00 6.49 -2.96
N GLU A 17 5.61 7.56 -3.47
CA GLU A 17 6.01 7.67 -4.88
C GLU A 17 7.03 6.60 -5.26
N GLU A 18 8.04 6.34 -4.42
CA GLU A 18 8.99 5.24 -4.64
C GLU A 18 8.29 3.88 -4.75
N ILE A 19 7.35 3.60 -3.83
CA ILE A 19 6.56 2.37 -3.85
C ILE A 19 5.77 2.26 -5.14
N ALA A 20 5.06 3.32 -5.53
CA ALA A 20 4.27 3.37 -6.75
C ALA A 20 5.15 3.06 -7.99
N ILE A 21 6.30 3.72 -8.13
CA ILE A 21 7.26 3.49 -9.23
C ILE A 21 7.76 2.05 -9.23
N LYS A 22 8.09 1.48 -8.07
CA LYS A 22 8.58 0.10 -7.96
C LYS A 22 7.51 -0.95 -8.30
N SER A 23 6.27 -0.67 -7.94
CA SER A 23 5.10 -1.45 -8.36
C SER A 23 4.72 -1.17 -9.83
N GLY A 24 5.39 -0.20 -10.47
CA GLY A 24 5.30 0.14 -11.87
C GLY A 24 4.08 0.97 -12.24
N ILE A 25 3.60 1.81 -11.32
CA ILE A 25 2.80 3.00 -11.60
C ILE A 25 3.73 4.05 -12.22
N ASP A 26 3.25 4.80 -13.21
CA ASP A 26 4.01 5.86 -13.83
C ASP A 26 4.15 7.12 -12.94
N LEU A 27 5.02 8.05 -13.33
CA LEU A 27 5.26 9.29 -12.59
C LEU A 27 4.14 10.34 -12.75
N GLU A 28 3.17 10.10 -13.64
CA GLU A 28 2.10 11.05 -13.92
C GLU A 28 0.86 10.79 -13.02
N ALA A 29 0.73 9.58 -12.49
CA ALA A 29 -0.31 9.21 -11.55
C ALA A 29 -0.14 9.90 -10.18
N SER A 30 -1.03 10.85 -9.89
CA SER A 30 -1.12 11.46 -8.57
C SER A 30 -1.96 10.58 -7.63
N PRO A 31 -1.53 10.36 -6.38
CA PRO A 31 -2.28 9.55 -5.42
C PRO A 31 -3.45 10.31 -4.82
N GLU A 32 -4.48 9.57 -4.43
CA GLU A 32 -5.41 10.00 -3.39
C GLU A 32 -4.72 9.80 -2.03
N VAL A 33 -4.71 10.82 -1.18
CA VAL A 33 -3.97 10.82 0.11
C VAL A 33 -4.96 10.86 1.28
N ASP A 34 -4.84 9.89 2.18
CA ASP A 34 -5.56 9.81 3.46
C ASP A 34 -4.56 9.71 4.63
N GLY A 35 -4.15 10.87 5.15
CA GLY A 35 -3.15 10.97 6.20
C GLY A 35 -1.79 10.45 5.74
N ASP A 36 -1.35 9.31 6.30
CA ASP A 36 -0.09 8.65 5.96
C ASP A 36 -0.29 7.51 4.93
N ASN A 37 -1.46 7.41 4.30
CA ASN A 37 -1.80 6.37 3.32
C ASN A 37 -2.06 6.98 1.95
N TYR A 38 -1.60 6.28 0.91
CA TYR A 38 -1.60 6.78 -0.46
C TYR A 38 -2.19 5.72 -1.39
N HIS A 39 -3.11 6.15 -2.26
CA HIS A 39 -3.79 5.28 -3.21
C HIS A 39 -3.53 5.75 -4.63
N PHE A 40 -2.78 4.95 -5.38
CA PHE A 40 -2.41 5.20 -6.77
C PHE A 40 -3.25 4.32 -7.69
N VAL A 41 -3.78 4.90 -8.77
CA VAL A 41 -4.58 4.19 -9.76
C VAL A 41 -4.19 4.65 -11.16
N THR A 42 -3.87 3.68 -12.02
CA THR A 42 -3.76 3.82 -13.49
C THR A 42 -4.79 2.91 -14.15
N ASP A 43 -4.83 2.90 -15.48
CA ASP A 43 -5.76 2.06 -16.24
C ASP A 43 -5.58 0.55 -15.99
N ASP A 44 -4.35 0.12 -15.64
CA ASP A 44 -3.96 -1.28 -15.53
C ASP A 44 -3.41 -1.67 -14.14
N LYS A 45 -3.15 -0.70 -13.26
CA LYS A 45 -2.56 -0.95 -11.94
C LYS A 45 -3.19 -0.11 -10.84
N GLU A 46 -3.24 -0.70 -9.67
CA GLU A 46 -3.73 -0.06 -8.45
C GLU A 46 -2.83 -0.44 -7.28
N VAL A 47 -2.35 0.57 -6.54
CA VAL A 47 -1.40 0.40 -5.45
C VAL A 47 -1.84 1.22 -4.25
N PHE A 48 -1.93 0.56 -3.09
CA PHE A 48 -2.13 1.19 -1.78
C PHE A 48 -0.80 1.17 -1.03
N ALA A 49 -0.18 2.34 -0.84
CA ALA A 49 0.99 2.49 0.02
C ALA A 49 0.57 2.93 1.42
N ILE A 50 0.68 2.03 2.39
CA ILE A 50 0.24 2.22 3.77
C ILE A 50 1.47 2.53 4.63
N LEU A 51 1.70 3.81 4.94
CA LEU A 51 2.90 4.29 5.65
C LEU A 51 2.61 4.75 7.09
N GLY A 52 1.36 4.69 7.52
CA GLY A 52 0.94 5.01 8.88
C GLY A 52 -0.57 4.86 9.06
N ASN A 53 -1.07 5.02 10.29
CA ASN A 53 -2.51 4.97 10.59
C ASN A 53 -3.23 3.73 10.02
N TYR A 54 -2.68 2.54 10.30
CA TYR A 54 -3.32 1.28 9.96
C TYR A 54 -3.96 0.64 11.20
N ASP A 55 -5.14 0.07 11.00
CA ASP A 55 -5.96 -0.59 12.02
C ASP A 55 -6.59 -1.87 11.43
N GLU A 56 -7.32 -2.64 12.23
CA GLU A 56 -7.96 -3.89 11.81
C GLU A 56 -9.01 -3.70 10.69
N ASN A 57 -9.50 -2.47 10.49
CA ASN A 57 -10.47 -2.13 9.46
C ASN A 57 -9.81 -1.71 8.14
N LEU A 58 -8.47 -1.66 8.06
CA LEU A 58 -7.74 -1.27 6.87
C LEU A 58 -8.20 -2.03 5.62
N LEU A 59 -8.31 -3.37 5.70
CA LEU A 59 -8.71 -4.20 4.56
C LEU A 59 -10.12 -3.86 4.06
N GLU A 60 -11.05 -3.56 4.97
CA GLU A 60 -12.41 -3.16 4.58
C GLU A 60 -12.41 -1.80 3.89
N LYS A 61 -11.61 -0.85 4.39
CA LYS A 61 -11.47 0.49 3.79
C LYS A 61 -10.89 0.39 2.37
N ILE A 62 -9.77 -0.30 2.19
CA ILE A 62 -9.15 -0.43 0.87
C ILE A 62 -10.02 -1.24 -0.10
N ASN A 63 -10.77 -2.24 0.37
CA ASN A 63 -11.70 -2.99 -0.47
C ASN A 63 -12.87 -2.13 -1.00
N LYS A 64 -13.34 -1.17 -0.19
CA LYS A 64 -14.36 -0.21 -0.64
C LYS A 64 -13.80 0.85 -1.60
N GLN A 65 -12.53 1.20 -1.46
CA GLN A 65 -11.85 2.18 -2.31
C GLN A 65 -11.32 1.58 -3.62
N ARG A 66 -11.13 0.25 -3.65
CA ARG A 66 -10.58 -0.48 -4.78
C ARG A 66 -11.36 -0.19 -6.07
N LYS A 67 -10.64 0.19 -7.13
CA LYS A 67 -11.20 0.52 -8.44
C LYS A 67 -10.99 -0.59 -9.47
N LEU A 68 -9.93 -1.39 -9.31
CA LEU A 68 -9.59 -2.50 -10.20
C LEU A 68 -9.92 -3.86 -9.57
N PRO A 69 -9.99 -4.94 -10.36
CA PRO A 69 -10.20 -6.27 -9.83
C PRO A 69 -9.06 -6.71 -8.89
N ASN A 70 -7.84 -6.26 -9.15
CA ASN A 70 -6.64 -6.60 -8.39
C ASN A 70 -5.90 -5.32 -7.98
N ALA A 71 -5.39 -5.28 -6.76
CA ALA A 71 -4.58 -4.19 -6.25
C ALA A 71 -3.40 -4.72 -5.42
N THR A 72 -2.29 -4.00 -5.43
CA THR A 72 -1.15 -4.26 -4.55
C THR A 72 -1.26 -3.39 -3.30
N VAL A 73 -1.05 -3.98 -2.13
CA VAL A 73 -1.07 -3.29 -0.84
C VAL A 73 0.32 -3.41 -0.24
N VAL A 74 1.03 -2.29 -0.13
CA VAL A 74 2.38 -2.25 0.46
C VAL A 74 2.28 -1.67 1.85
N LEU A 75 2.53 -2.48 2.87
CA LEU A 75 2.37 -2.08 4.26
C LEU A 75 3.73 -1.92 4.96
N ARG A 76 4.08 -0.67 5.23
CA ARG A 76 5.32 -0.30 5.94
C ARG A 76 5.02 0.09 7.37
N GLU A 77 5.31 -0.81 8.29
CA GLU A 77 5.15 -0.54 9.72
C GLU A 77 6.20 0.47 10.22
N LYS A 78 5.79 1.29 11.20
CA LYS A 78 6.72 2.12 11.96
C LYS A 78 7.48 1.29 13.01
N ASP A 79 6.84 0.26 13.57
CA ASP A 79 7.42 -0.69 14.52
C ASP A 79 7.38 -2.12 13.95
N ASN A 80 8.52 -2.79 13.91
CA ASN A 80 8.61 -4.15 13.35
C ASN A 80 7.76 -5.14 14.15
N GLY A 81 6.72 -5.71 13.52
CA GLY A 81 5.97 -6.85 14.05
C GLY A 81 4.79 -6.48 14.93
N SER A 82 3.99 -5.48 14.53
CA SER A 82 2.75 -5.21 15.26
C SER A 82 1.75 -6.37 15.11
N GLU A 83 1.00 -6.64 16.19
CA GLU A 83 -0.11 -7.59 16.18
C GLU A 83 -1.12 -7.24 15.09
N THR A 84 -1.34 -5.95 14.83
CA THR A 84 -2.22 -5.47 13.77
C THR A 84 -1.79 -5.96 12.38
N LYS A 85 -0.50 -5.90 12.03
CA LYS A 85 -0.03 -6.42 10.74
C LYS A 85 -0.24 -7.94 10.65
N PHE A 86 0.05 -8.66 11.72
CA PHE A 86 -0.19 -10.09 11.78
C PHE A 86 -1.67 -10.41 11.53
N ASN A 87 -2.57 -9.73 12.24
CA ASN A 87 -4.02 -9.91 12.10
C ASN A 87 -4.50 -9.60 10.68
N LEU A 88 -3.98 -8.53 10.06
CA LEU A 88 -4.30 -8.17 8.68
C LEU A 88 -3.85 -9.26 7.69
N ILE A 89 -2.64 -9.78 7.85
CA ILE A 89 -2.11 -10.87 7.00
C ILE A 89 -2.93 -12.15 7.19
N GLU A 90 -3.28 -12.50 8.42
CA GLU A 90 -4.10 -13.68 8.69
C GLU A 90 -5.51 -13.54 8.12
N LYS A 91 -6.12 -12.35 8.22
CA LYS A 91 -7.43 -12.08 7.64
C LYS A 91 -7.44 -12.26 6.12
N LEU A 92 -6.40 -11.79 5.41
CA LEU A 92 -6.26 -12.04 3.97
C LEU A 92 -6.22 -13.53 3.65
N LYS A 93 -5.45 -14.32 4.41
CA LYS A 93 -5.36 -15.77 4.15
C LYS A 93 -6.67 -16.50 4.40
N GLN A 94 -7.47 -16.01 5.35
CA GLN A 94 -8.74 -16.62 5.74
C GLN A 94 -9.91 -16.20 4.85
N GLU A 95 -9.81 -15.05 4.16
CA GLU A 95 -10.87 -14.49 3.31
C GLU A 95 -10.46 -14.57 1.82
N PRO A 96 -10.92 -15.59 1.06
CA PRO A 96 -10.59 -15.74 -0.35
C PRO A 96 -10.97 -14.51 -1.20
N GLU A 97 -12.12 -13.90 -0.88
CA GLU A 97 -12.62 -12.67 -1.52
C GLU A 97 -11.72 -11.44 -1.32
N LEU A 98 -10.72 -11.51 -0.43
CA LEU A 98 -9.70 -10.48 -0.29
C LEU A 98 -8.38 -10.97 -0.87
N ASN A 99 -8.01 -12.23 -0.60
CA ASN A 99 -6.77 -12.84 -1.07
C ASN A 99 -6.64 -12.86 -2.60
N ASP A 100 -7.76 -13.12 -3.30
CA ASP A 100 -7.77 -13.19 -4.76
C ASP A 100 -7.57 -11.81 -5.41
N HIS A 101 -7.75 -10.75 -4.63
CA HIS A 101 -7.75 -9.37 -5.12
C HIS A 101 -6.59 -8.52 -4.60
N PHE A 102 -5.96 -8.91 -3.49
CA PHE A 102 -4.90 -8.13 -2.86
C PHE A 102 -3.58 -8.91 -2.81
N SER A 103 -2.51 -8.28 -3.28
CA SER A 103 -1.13 -8.74 -3.02
C SER A 103 -0.50 -7.89 -1.93
N PHE A 104 -0.07 -8.50 -0.81
CA PHE A 104 0.65 -7.78 0.26
C PHE A 104 2.16 -7.87 0.09
N GLU A 105 2.84 -6.71 0.11
CA GLU A 105 4.32 -6.59 0.07
C GLU A 105 4.90 -5.87 1.30
#